data_AF-A0A0F9BXP5-F1
#
_entry.id   AF-A0A0F9BXP5-F1
#
_cell.length_a   1.000
_cell.length_b   1.000
_cell.length_c   1.000
_cell.angle_alpha   90.00
_cell.angle_beta   90.00
_cell.angle_gamma   90.00
#
_symmetry.space_group_name_H-M   'P 1'
#
loop_
_entity.id
_entity.type
_entity.pdbx_description
1 polymer ?
#
loop_
_entity_poly.entity_id
_entity_poly.type
_entity_poly.pdbx_seq_one_letter_code
_entity_poly.pdbx_strand_id
1 'polypeptide(L)'
;MKLLSLGLFAAMVVLWTAGTAFGQAVIVGVSIPEDSTDYQGTHASIDDVWSVTAPPFPLDINTGIGFILNPAPATFFSLHDNAFKDSYKPDPTRAVVTYEFDQPVIVDQIELLQHVNGVSRIEGFVGDSLDALISIGWVFGPYGPAAAPDMFQEREPYVFDFDNLQQGTFFRFVILQTLAPNGYAAYQAFPRSAGRVRFALAPELVIQPGDANSDYKVNVFDLAILGNNYNQGGGKDWGDGDFDGDLDVDVYDLALLANHYGYDNGAGEPIPEPGMLCLMAMGVVCLRQRLRRSR
;
A
#
# COMPACT_ATOMS: atom_id res chain seq x y z
N MET A 1 -74.09 -8.48 -1.40
CA MET A 1 -73.24 -9.38 -0.59
C MET A 1 -72.08 -9.81 -1.45
N LYS A 2 -70.87 -9.78 -0.88
CA LYS A 2 -69.52 -9.98 -1.45
C LYS A 2 -68.81 -8.71 -1.94
N LEU A 3 -68.11 -8.11 -0.99
CA LEU A 3 -66.88 -7.35 -1.17
C LEU A 3 -65.88 -8.17 -2.01
N LEU A 4 -65.16 -7.52 -2.92
CA LEU A 4 -63.86 -7.98 -3.38
C LEU A 4 -62.91 -6.77 -3.43
N SER A 5 -61.79 -6.99 -2.76
CA SER A 5 -60.74 -6.12 -2.27
C SER A 5 -60.04 -5.22 -3.30
N LEU A 6 -59.78 -3.98 -2.90
CA LEU A 6 -58.67 -3.16 -3.39
C LEU A 6 -57.34 -3.88 -3.10
N GLY A 7 -56.60 -4.24 -4.14
CA GLY A 7 -55.20 -4.62 -4.05
C GLY A 7 -54.32 -3.42 -4.37
N LEU A 8 -53.82 -2.76 -3.33
CA LEU A 8 -52.80 -1.71 -3.42
C LEU A 8 -51.46 -2.37 -3.74
N PHE A 9 -51.05 -2.39 -5.02
CA PHE A 9 -49.68 -2.77 -5.39
C PHE A 9 -48.76 -1.59 -5.08
N ALA A 10 -48.12 -1.63 -3.90
CA ALA A 10 -46.99 -0.75 -3.61
C ALA A 10 -45.81 -1.17 -4.51
N ALA A 11 -45.54 -0.39 -5.55
CA ALA A 11 -44.31 -0.51 -6.31
C ALA A 11 -43.16 -0.04 -5.40
N MET A 12 -42.45 -1.00 -4.82
CA MET A 12 -41.21 -0.77 -4.10
C MET A 12 -40.16 -0.36 -5.13
N VAL A 13 -39.97 0.95 -5.31
CA VAL A 13 -38.85 1.51 -6.07
C VAL A 13 -37.59 1.20 -5.27
N VAL A 14 -36.94 0.10 -5.61
CA VAL A 14 -35.55 -0.14 -5.20
C VAL A 14 -34.71 0.87 -5.98
N LEU A 15 -34.44 2.01 -5.35
CA LEU A 15 -33.38 2.92 -5.77
C LEU A 15 -32.07 2.15 -5.61
N TRP A 16 -31.59 1.56 -6.71
CA TRP A 16 -30.22 1.12 -6.82
C TRP A 16 -29.38 2.41 -6.85
N THR A 17 -28.81 2.80 -5.71
CA THR A 17 -27.67 3.71 -5.75
C THR A 17 -26.60 2.96 -6.51
N ALA A 18 -26.27 3.43 -7.71
CA ALA A 18 -25.08 3.01 -8.41
C ALA A 18 -23.90 3.29 -7.47
N GLY A 19 -23.42 2.24 -6.80
CA GLY A 19 -22.17 2.29 -6.08
C GLY A 19 -21.11 2.66 -7.08
N THR A 20 -20.53 3.84 -6.90
CA THR A 20 -19.26 4.24 -7.48
C THR A 20 -18.30 3.07 -7.37
N ALA A 21 -17.67 2.69 -8.49
CA ALA A 21 -16.61 1.70 -8.50
C ALA A 21 -15.51 2.20 -7.55
N PHE A 22 -15.40 1.58 -6.39
CA PHE A 22 -14.25 1.77 -5.51
C PHE A 22 -13.00 1.32 -6.28
N GLY A 23 -11.95 2.13 -6.25
CA GLY A 23 -10.63 1.70 -6.70
C GLY A 23 -10.24 0.39 -6.00
N GLN A 24 -9.39 -0.41 -6.64
CA GLN A 24 -8.86 -1.63 -6.03
C GLN A 24 -8.23 -1.28 -4.68
N ALA A 25 -8.66 -1.96 -3.60
CA ALA A 25 -8.10 -1.73 -2.27
C ALA A 25 -6.59 -1.96 -2.24
N VAL A 26 -5.91 -1.19 -1.39
CA VAL A 26 -4.45 -1.11 -1.37
C VAL A 26 -3.89 -1.39 0.01
N ILE A 27 -2.68 -1.95 0.04
CA ILE A 27 -1.92 -2.09 1.27
C ILE A 27 -1.33 -0.72 1.63
N VAL A 28 -1.60 -0.24 2.84
CA VAL A 28 -1.11 1.05 3.37
C VAL A 28 -0.13 0.87 4.52
N GLY A 29 0.02 -0.35 5.04
CA GLY A 29 0.99 -0.66 6.07
C GLY A 29 1.36 -2.14 6.12
N VAL A 30 2.59 -2.43 6.53
CA VAL A 30 3.03 -3.78 6.92
C VAL A 30 3.98 -3.70 8.10
N SER A 31 3.80 -4.60 9.07
CA SER A 31 4.61 -4.65 10.30
C SER A 31 4.87 -6.06 10.79
N ILE A 32 5.98 -6.21 11.51
CA ILE A 32 6.40 -7.39 12.26
C ILE A 32 6.86 -6.96 13.67
N PRO A 33 6.85 -7.86 14.68
CA PRO A 33 7.44 -7.57 15.98
C PRO A 33 8.93 -7.19 15.86
N GLU A 34 9.41 -6.25 16.68
CA GLU A 34 10.83 -5.82 16.67
C GLU A 34 11.82 -6.94 17.01
N ASP A 35 11.36 -7.98 17.68
CA ASP A 35 12.19 -9.14 18.01
C ASP A 35 11.97 -10.31 17.05
N SER A 36 11.28 -10.14 15.92
CA SER A 36 10.88 -11.23 15.01
C SER A 36 12.01 -11.86 14.17
N THR A 37 13.26 -11.47 14.41
CA THR A 37 14.45 -12.06 13.77
C THR A 37 15.61 -12.13 14.76
N ASP A 38 16.35 -13.22 14.70
CA ASP A 38 17.61 -13.42 15.40
C ASP A 38 18.83 -13.38 14.46
N TYR A 39 18.56 -13.28 13.15
CA TYR A 39 19.57 -13.21 12.11
C TYR A 39 19.75 -11.77 11.65
N GLN A 40 20.94 -11.21 11.88
CA GLN A 40 21.29 -9.83 11.52
C GLN A 40 21.38 -9.56 10.01
N GLY A 41 21.02 -10.54 9.17
CA GLY A 41 21.02 -10.41 7.71
C GLY A 41 19.62 -10.36 7.09
N THR A 42 18.56 -10.09 7.88
CA THR A 42 17.23 -9.77 7.32
C THR A 42 17.12 -8.30 7.01
N HIS A 43 16.29 -7.94 6.03
CA HIS A 43 16.06 -6.53 5.69
C HIS A 43 15.62 -5.70 6.90
N ALA A 44 14.63 -6.18 7.67
CA ALA A 44 14.16 -5.51 8.89
C ALA A 44 15.28 -5.27 9.93
N SER A 45 16.15 -6.26 10.17
CA SER A 45 17.26 -6.11 11.11
C SER A 45 18.41 -5.23 10.61
N ILE A 46 18.66 -5.21 9.30
CA ILE A 46 19.75 -4.43 8.70
C ILE A 46 19.37 -2.94 8.71
N ASP A 47 18.12 -2.65 8.33
CA ASP A 47 17.63 -1.30 8.17
C ASP A 47 17.07 -0.71 9.49
N ASP A 48 16.88 -1.56 10.52
CA ASP A 48 16.19 -1.24 11.79
C ASP A 48 14.77 -0.68 11.56
N VAL A 49 14.05 -1.30 10.62
CA VAL A 49 12.71 -0.90 10.19
C VAL A 49 11.76 -2.11 10.24
N TRP A 50 10.93 -2.11 11.28
CA TRP A 50 10.01 -3.22 11.64
C TRP A 50 8.56 -2.97 11.22
N SER A 51 8.26 -1.74 10.82
CA SER A 51 6.97 -1.33 10.31
C SER A 51 7.17 -0.27 9.24
N VAL A 52 6.44 -0.38 8.13
CA VAL A 52 6.30 0.68 7.14
C VAL A 52 4.83 1.00 7.00
N THR A 53 4.50 2.29 6.97
CA THR A 53 3.12 2.80 6.86
C THR A 53 3.12 4.03 5.98
N ALA A 54 2.09 4.20 5.18
CA ALA A 54 1.82 5.44 4.47
C ALA A 54 0.88 6.34 5.30
N PRO A 55 0.85 7.68 5.08
CA PRO A 55 1.70 8.47 4.18
C PRO A 55 3.11 8.81 4.72
N PRO A 56 4.03 9.31 3.85
CA PRO A 56 3.82 9.58 2.42
C PRO A 56 3.70 8.28 1.61
N PHE A 57 2.73 8.23 0.69
CA PHE A 57 2.67 7.16 -0.32
C PHE A 57 3.77 7.40 -1.36
N PRO A 58 4.34 6.34 -1.99
CA PRO A 58 4.04 4.92 -1.81
C PRO A 58 4.50 4.43 -0.45
N LEU A 59 3.87 3.34 0.00
CA LEU A 59 4.44 2.51 1.04
C LEU A 59 5.89 2.17 0.67
N ASP A 60 6.86 2.43 1.55
CA ASP A 60 8.25 2.12 1.27
C ASP A 60 8.45 0.59 1.26
N ILE A 61 8.66 0.04 0.06
CA ILE A 61 8.90 -1.39 -0.18
C ILE A 61 10.38 -1.73 -0.39
N ASN A 62 11.27 -0.75 -0.22
CA ASN A 62 12.70 -0.91 -0.46
C ASN A 62 13.52 -0.79 0.82
N THR A 63 12.87 -0.79 1.99
CA THR A 63 13.52 -0.78 3.30
C THR A 63 12.80 -1.71 4.27
N GLY A 64 13.57 -2.29 5.20
CA GLY A 64 13.06 -3.02 6.35
C GLY A 64 12.09 -4.14 6.00
N ILE A 65 11.00 -4.22 6.76
CA ILE A 65 9.91 -5.15 6.47
C ILE A 65 9.18 -4.84 5.15
N GLY A 66 9.30 -3.63 4.59
CA GLY A 66 8.69 -3.27 3.31
C GLY A 66 9.10 -4.18 2.14
N PHE A 67 10.31 -4.74 2.20
CA PHE A 67 10.80 -5.72 1.21
C PHE A 67 9.92 -6.97 1.07
N ILE A 68 9.12 -7.30 2.09
CA ILE A 68 8.18 -8.43 2.04
C ILE A 68 7.13 -8.28 0.93
N LEU A 69 6.85 -7.04 0.52
CA LEU A 69 5.92 -6.65 -0.53
C LEU A 69 6.61 -6.30 -1.84
N ASN A 70 7.94 -6.28 -1.88
CA ASN A 70 8.67 -5.91 -3.09
C ASN A 70 8.54 -7.03 -4.13
N PRO A 71 8.04 -6.79 -5.35
CA PRO A 71 7.93 -7.83 -6.38
C PRO A 71 9.28 -8.18 -7.03
N ALA A 72 10.31 -7.35 -6.87
CA ALA A 72 11.64 -7.64 -7.37
C ALA A 72 12.28 -8.79 -6.57
N PRO A 73 13.15 -9.62 -7.18
CA PRO A 73 13.80 -10.71 -6.46
C PRO A 73 14.59 -10.18 -5.27
N ALA A 74 14.15 -10.48 -4.04
CA ALA A 74 14.87 -10.09 -2.84
C ALA A 74 16.26 -10.75 -2.80
N THR A 75 17.27 -10.00 -2.40
CA THR A 75 18.64 -10.50 -2.21
C THR A 75 18.82 -11.14 -0.83
N PHE A 76 18.07 -10.67 0.16
CA PHE A 76 18.03 -11.19 1.53
C PHE A 76 16.62 -11.65 1.92
N PHE A 77 16.51 -12.30 3.08
CA PHE A 77 15.22 -12.72 3.63
C PHE A 77 14.52 -11.52 4.29
N SER A 78 13.21 -11.41 4.08
CA SER A 78 12.37 -10.44 4.80
C SER A 78 11.92 -10.98 6.14
N LEU A 79 11.73 -12.30 6.23
CA LEU A 79 11.43 -13.02 7.47
C LEU A 79 12.50 -14.08 7.70
N HIS A 80 13.08 -14.12 8.90
CA HIS A 80 13.97 -15.20 9.33
C HIS A 80 13.98 -15.24 10.86
N ASP A 81 13.71 -16.40 11.47
CA ASP A 81 13.81 -16.53 12.92
C ASP A 81 14.18 -17.97 13.31
N ASN A 82 14.93 -18.12 14.40
CA ASN A 82 15.20 -19.41 15.05
C ASN A 82 14.66 -19.48 16.49
N ALA A 83 13.89 -18.49 16.96
CA ALA A 83 13.20 -18.57 18.24
C ALA A 83 11.97 -19.50 18.17
N PHE A 84 12.06 -20.66 18.81
CA PHE A 84 11.05 -21.72 18.74
C PHE A 84 10.61 -22.14 20.14
N LYS A 85 9.31 -22.45 20.31
CA LYS A 85 8.78 -23.02 21.56
C LYS A 85 8.93 -24.55 21.60
N ASP A 86 8.84 -25.20 20.45
CA ASP A 86 9.06 -26.63 20.25
C ASP A 86 9.72 -26.87 18.89
N SER A 87 10.20 -28.08 18.64
CA SER A 87 10.64 -28.48 17.30
C SER A 87 9.54 -28.24 16.26
N TYR A 88 9.89 -27.57 15.16
CA TYR A 88 9.01 -27.16 14.05
C TYR A 88 7.95 -26.11 14.41
N LYS A 89 7.95 -25.57 15.63
CA LYS A 89 6.98 -24.58 16.09
C LYS A 89 7.68 -23.29 16.55
N PRO A 90 7.73 -22.26 15.68
CA PRO A 90 8.31 -20.97 16.05
C PRO A 90 7.51 -20.31 17.18
N ASP A 91 8.11 -19.33 17.85
CA ASP A 91 7.41 -18.54 18.85
C ASP A 91 6.30 -17.69 18.21
N PRO A 92 5.02 -17.96 18.49
CA PRO A 92 3.92 -17.29 17.79
C PRO A 92 3.80 -15.81 18.15
N THR A 93 4.50 -15.31 19.17
CA THR A 93 4.54 -13.87 19.46
C THR A 93 5.52 -13.11 18.57
N ARG A 94 6.47 -13.82 17.95
CA ARG A 94 7.52 -13.27 17.07
C ARG A 94 7.20 -13.51 15.60
N ALA A 95 6.69 -14.69 15.27
CA ALA A 95 6.44 -15.12 13.90
C ALA A 95 5.11 -14.58 13.36
N VAL A 96 4.94 -13.26 13.41
CA VAL A 96 3.70 -12.53 13.10
C VAL A 96 3.97 -11.51 12.00
N VAL A 97 3.11 -11.45 10.99
CA VAL A 97 3.09 -10.36 10.00
C VAL A 97 1.70 -9.75 9.99
N THR A 98 1.62 -8.42 10.06
CA THR A 98 0.37 -7.67 10.03
C THR A 98 0.36 -6.70 8.86
N TYR A 99 -0.72 -6.71 8.09
CA TYR A 99 -1.00 -5.80 6.99
C TYR A 99 -2.15 -4.88 7.36
N GLU A 100 -2.07 -3.64 6.89
CA GLU A 100 -3.10 -2.63 6.99
C GLU A 100 -3.55 -2.22 5.59
N PHE A 101 -4.86 -2.01 5.43
CA PHE A 101 -5.49 -1.62 4.17
C PHE A 101 -6.21 -0.28 4.31
N ASP A 102 -6.32 0.45 3.20
CA ASP A 102 -7.03 1.73 3.11
C ASP A 102 -8.54 1.63 3.40
N GLN A 103 -9.09 0.43 3.24
CA GLN A 103 -10.49 0.11 3.45
C GLN A 103 -10.66 -1.36 3.86
N PRO A 104 -11.82 -1.75 4.44
CA PRO A 104 -12.07 -3.15 4.76
C PRO A 104 -12.02 -4.06 3.52
N VAL A 105 -11.22 -5.12 3.58
CA VAL A 105 -11.04 -6.09 2.50
C VAL A 105 -11.18 -7.52 3.00
N ILE A 106 -11.50 -8.44 2.07
CA ILE A 106 -11.39 -9.89 2.31
C ILE A 106 -10.03 -10.35 1.79
N VAL A 107 -9.13 -10.68 2.71
CA VAL A 107 -7.92 -11.45 2.41
C VAL A 107 -8.27 -12.92 2.51
N ASP A 108 -8.17 -13.64 1.40
CA ASP A 108 -8.55 -15.06 1.30
C ASP A 108 -7.33 -15.97 1.25
N GLN A 109 -6.21 -15.47 0.72
CA GLN A 109 -4.98 -16.24 0.62
C GLN A 109 -3.76 -15.40 0.98
N ILE A 110 -2.72 -16.06 1.45
CA ILE A 110 -1.35 -15.50 1.45
C ILE A 110 -0.48 -16.36 0.53
N GLU A 111 0.26 -15.69 -0.35
CA GLU A 111 1.27 -16.30 -1.20
C GLU A 111 2.65 -15.99 -0.61
N LEU A 112 3.36 -17.01 -0.15
CA LEU A 112 4.70 -16.90 0.43
C LEU A 112 5.75 -17.39 -0.54
N LEU A 113 6.72 -16.54 -0.89
CA LEU A 113 7.95 -16.98 -1.55
C LEU A 113 8.97 -17.27 -0.46
N GLN A 114 9.39 -18.52 -0.35
CA GLN A 114 10.10 -18.98 0.85
C GLN A 114 11.33 -19.82 0.55
N HIS A 115 12.18 -19.94 1.58
CA HIS A 115 13.34 -20.81 1.58
C HIS A 115 12.90 -22.28 1.68
N VAL A 116 13.79 -23.23 1.37
CA VAL A 116 13.55 -24.68 1.55
C VAL A 116 13.14 -25.09 2.99
N ASN A 117 13.51 -24.26 3.98
CA ASN A 117 13.16 -24.44 5.40
C ASN A 117 11.87 -23.71 5.81
N GLY A 118 11.08 -23.24 4.84
CA GLY A 118 10.03 -22.27 5.11
C GLY A 118 8.81 -22.81 5.86
N VAL A 119 7.74 -22.04 5.77
CA VAL A 119 6.50 -22.21 6.51
C VAL A 119 5.65 -23.35 5.92
N SER A 120 5.04 -24.15 6.79
CA SER A 120 4.13 -25.24 6.41
C SER A 120 2.71 -25.08 6.95
N ARG A 121 2.51 -24.30 8.02
CA ARG A 121 1.19 -23.97 8.57
C ARG A 121 1.15 -22.57 9.15
N ILE A 122 0.06 -21.86 8.90
CA ILE A 122 -0.21 -20.52 9.43
C ILE A 122 -1.63 -20.42 9.97
N GLU A 123 -1.85 -19.47 10.86
CA GLU A 123 -3.18 -19.02 11.29
C GLU A 123 -3.41 -17.59 10.84
N GLY A 124 -4.59 -17.33 10.27
CA GLY A 124 -4.99 -16.01 9.83
C GLY A 124 -5.87 -15.32 10.87
N PHE A 125 -5.81 -14.00 10.90
CA PHE A 125 -6.65 -13.14 11.71
C PHE A 125 -7.09 -11.91 10.90
N VAL A 126 -8.29 -11.42 11.17
CA VAL A 126 -8.85 -10.24 10.51
C VAL A 126 -9.55 -9.35 11.52
N GLY A 127 -9.63 -8.04 11.27
CA GLY A 127 -10.40 -7.12 12.10
C GLY A 127 -10.24 -5.68 11.65
N ASP A 128 -11.01 -4.78 12.26
CA ASP A 128 -10.95 -3.33 11.97
C ASP A 128 -9.97 -2.58 12.89
N SER A 129 -9.38 -3.29 13.87
CA SER A 129 -8.31 -2.79 14.72
C SER A 129 -7.43 -3.93 15.24
N LEU A 130 -6.20 -3.61 15.65
CA LEU A 130 -5.26 -4.60 16.18
C LEU A 130 -5.73 -5.26 17.49
N ASP A 131 -6.56 -4.56 18.28
CA ASP A 131 -7.11 -5.05 19.55
C ASP A 131 -8.37 -5.93 19.34
N ALA A 132 -8.93 -5.95 18.14
CA ALA A 132 -10.18 -6.64 17.81
C ALA A 132 -10.00 -7.69 16.71
N LEU A 133 -8.78 -8.20 16.54
CA LEU A 133 -8.49 -9.27 15.58
C LEU A 133 -9.17 -10.57 16.00
N ILE A 134 -9.89 -11.18 15.07
CA ILE A 134 -10.52 -12.49 15.21
C ILE A 134 -9.81 -13.51 14.33
N SER A 135 -9.62 -14.72 14.85
CA SER A 135 -9.05 -15.82 14.05
C SER A 135 -10.01 -16.21 12.93
N ILE A 136 -9.48 -16.34 11.72
CA ILE A 136 -10.17 -16.92 10.56
C ILE A 136 -9.80 -18.40 10.36
N GLY A 137 -9.06 -18.98 11.31
CA GLY A 137 -8.61 -20.36 11.28
C GLY A 137 -7.17 -20.52 10.77
N TRP A 138 -6.69 -21.76 10.89
CA TRP A 138 -5.35 -22.14 10.45
C TRP A 138 -5.43 -23.08 9.25
N VAL A 139 -4.41 -22.98 8.40
CA VAL A 139 -4.33 -23.72 7.15
C VAL A 139 -2.91 -24.21 6.89
N PHE A 140 -2.83 -25.36 6.23
CA PHE A 140 -1.56 -25.86 5.72
C PHE A 140 -1.24 -25.27 4.35
N GLY A 141 0.05 -25.20 4.04
CA GLY A 141 0.49 -24.99 2.66
C GLY A 141 0.12 -26.18 1.76
N PRO A 142 0.55 -26.17 0.48
CA PRO A 142 0.06 -27.11 -0.54
C PRO A 142 0.41 -28.59 -0.29
N TYR A 143 1.39 -28.88 0.58
CA TYR A 143 1.74 -30.25 0.97
C TYR A 143 0.95 -30.76 2.18
N GLY A 144 0.05 -29.94 2.74
CA GLY A 144 -0.79 -30.34 3.85
C GLY A 144 0.00 -30.73 5.11
N PRO A 145 -0.54 -31.60 5.96
CA PRO A 145 0.14 -32.09 7.16
C PRO A 145 1.34 -33.00 6.86
N ALA A 146 1.52 -33.42 5.61
CA ALA A 146 2.62 -34.29 5.18
C ALA A 146 3.90 -33.51 4.81
N ALA A 147 3.89 -32.18 4.95
CA ALA A 147 5.04 -31.33 4.68
C ALA A 147 6.27 -31.77 5.50
N ALA A 148 7.38 -32.02 4.81
CA ALA A 148 8.63 -32.53 5.36
C ALA A 148 9.83 -31.73 4.82
N PRO A 149 11.02 -31.83 5.47
CA PRO A 149 12.23 -31.22 4.95
C PRO A 149 12.47 -31.55 3.47
N ASP A 150 13.10 -30.61 2.74
CA ASP A 150 13.45 -30.72 1.31
C ASP A 150 12.28 -30.79 0.31
N MET A 151 11.02 -30.67 0.76
CA MET A 151 9.86 -30.62 -0.14
C MET A 151 9.66 -29.26 -0.80
N PHE A 152 10.19 -28.20 -0.20
CA PHE A 152 10.05 -26.85 -0.71
C PHE A 152 11.26 -26.52 -1.57
N GLN A 153 11.02 -25.78 -2.63
CA GLN A 153 12.04 -25.26 -3.52
C GLN A 153 12.32 -23.81 -3.18
N GLU A 154 13.58 -23.43 -3.34
CA GLU A 154 14.05 -22.09 -3.03
C GLU A 154 13.34 -21.05 -3.90
N ARG A 155 12.74 -20.04 -3.26
CA ARG A 155 12.04 -18.90 -3.91
C ARG A 155 10.75 -19.27 -4.66
N GLU A 156 10.28 -20.51 -4.56
CA GLU A 156 8.99 -20.85 -5.15
C GLU A 156 7.82 -20.27 -4.33
N PRO A 157 6.76 -19.79 -4.99
CA PRO A 157 5.57 -19.29 -4.32
C PRO A 157 4.69 -20.44 -3.84
N TYR A 158 4.33 -20.40 -2.55
CA TYR A 158 3.41 -21.33 -1.92
C TYR A 158 2.20 -20.58 -1.39
N VAL A 159 1.00 -21.07 -1.73
CA VAL A 159 -0.27 -20.41 -1.37
C VAL A 159 -0.89 -21.12 -0.17
N PHE A 160 -1.32 -20.32 0.79
CA PHE A 160 -2.09 -20.74 1.95
C PHE A 160 -3.49 -20.13 1.79
N ASP A 161 -4.48 -21.00 1.63
CA ASP A 161 -5.85 -20.64 1.33
C ASP A 161 -6.70 -20.78 2.60
N PHE A 162 -7.26 -19.67 3.09
CA PHE A 162 -8.04 -19.62 4.33
C PHE A 162 -9.53 -19.90 4.12
N ASP A 163 -10.01 -19.92 2.87
CA ASP A 163 -11.44 -19.91 2.53
C ASP A 163 -12.20 -18.82 3.32
N ASN A 164 -11.59 -17.63 3.45
CA ASN A 164 -12.07 -16.56 4.31
C ASN A 164 -13.16 -15.72 3.63
N LEU A 165 -14.22 -15.42 4.39
CA LEU A 165 -15.33 -14.57 3.96
C LEU A 165 -15.45 -13.29 4.80
N GLN A 166 -14.59 -13.10 5.80
CA GLN A 166 -14.64 -11.98 6.73
C GLN A 166 -13.76 -10.84 6.22
N GLN A 167 -14.30 -9.62 6.31
CA GLN A 167 -13.61 -8.39 5.92
C GLN A 167 -12.99 -7.70 7.14
N GLY A 168 -11.93 -6.93 6.92
CA GLY A 168 -11.36 -6.01 7.91
C GLY A 168 -10.31 -5.10 7.28
N THR A 169 -9.97 -4.02 7.98
CA THR A 169 -8.86 -3.12 7.58
C THR A 169 -7.50 -3.68 7.96
N PHE A 170 -7.45 -4.68 8.84
CA PHE A 170 -6.24 -5.40 9.20
C PHE A 170 -6.34 -6.88 8.86
N PHE A 171 -5.26 -7.42 8.31
CA PHE A 171 -5.04 -8.86 8.16
C PHE A 171 -3.73 -9.22 8.83
N ARG A 172 -3.73 -10.27 9.65
CA ARG A 172 -2.52 -10.79 10.28
C ARG A 172 -2.42 -12.28 10.00
N PHE A 173 -1.21 -12.76 9.74
CA PHE A 173 -0.94 -14.18 9.82
C PHE A 173 0.14 -14.47 10.85
N VAL A 174 0.00 -15.62 11.51
CA VAL A 174 0.95 -16.15 12.49
C VAL A 174 1.46 -17.49 11.99
N ILE A 175 2.78 -17.66 11.98
CA ILE A 175 3.41 -18.90 11.55
C ILE A 175 3.31 -19.90 12.71
N LEU A 176 2.68 -21.04 12.45
CA LEU A 176 2.44 -22.08 13.46
C LEU A 176 3.31 -23.32 13.27
N GLN A 177 3.79 -23.56 12.06
CA GLN A 177 4.62 -24.71 11.75
C GLN A 177 5.56 -24.43 10.58
N THR A 178 6.76 -24.99 10.65
CA THR A 178 7.84 -24.85 9.65
C THR A 178 8.28 -26.22 9.15
N LEU A 179 9.16 -26.24 8.14
CA LEU A 179 9.77 -27.49 7.67
C LEU A 179 11.05 -27.87 8.41
N ALA A 180 11.83 -26.90 8.85
CA ALA A 180 13.01 -27.15 9.67
C ALA A 180 12.66 -27.07 11.16
N PRO A 181 13.31 -27.88 12.02
CA PRO A 181 12.95 -27.99 13.43
C PRO A 181 13.25 -26.74 14.26
N ASN A 182 14.10 -25.85 13.75
CA ASN A 182 14.73 -24.78 14.54
C ASN A 182 15.02 -23.52 13.71
N GLY A 183 14.30 -23.31 12.61
CA GLY A 183 14.49 -22.11 11.80
C GLY A 183 13.48 -22.05 10.66
N TYR A 184 13.18 -20.84 10.20
CA TYR A 184 12.48 -20.63 8.94
C TYR A 184 12.96 -19.36 8.27
N ALA A 185 12.74 -19.26 6.96
CA ALA A 185 12.98 -18.03 6.23
C ALA A 185 11.98 -17.86 5.08
N ALA A 186 11.62 -16.62 4.82
CA ALA A 186 10.82 -16.22 3.66
C ALA A 186 11.31 -14.91 3.06
N TYR A 187 11.16 -14.82 1.74
CA TYR A 187 11.55 -13.65 0.96
C TYR A 187 10.42 -12.63 0.90
N GLN A 188 9.22 -13.08 0.55
CA GLN A 188 8.07 -12.22 0.28
C GLN A 188 6.78 -12.90 0.73
N ALA A 189 5.78 -12.07 1.01
CA ALA A 189 4.47 -12.51 1.44
C ALA A 189 3.40 -11.56 0.89
N PHE A 190 2.59 -12.05 -0.04
CA PHE A 190 1.59 -11.27 -0.74
C PHE A 190 0.18 -11.70 -0.30
N PRO A 191 -0.59 -10.83 0.39
CA PRO A 191 -2.00 -11.08 0.61
C PRO A 191 -2.74 -11.01 -0.73
N ARG A 192 -3.74 -11.89 -0.88
CA ARG A 192 -4.54 -11.99 -2.10
C ARG A 192 -6.02 -11.86 -1.75
N SER A 193 -6.71 -11.14 -2.61
CA SER A 193 -8.16 -10.97 -2.58
C SER A 193 -8.88 -12.29 -2.87
N ALA A 194 -10.19 -12.35 -2.61
CA ALA A 194 -11.06 -13.47 -3.00
C ALA A 194 -11.02 -13.78 -4.52
N GLY A 195 -10.66 -12.79 -5.36
CA GLY A 195 -10.39 -13.00 -6.78
C GLY A 195 -9.05 -13.67 -7.09
N ARG A 196 -8.29 -14.05 -6.05
CA ARG A 196 -6.93 -14.62 -6.11
C ARG A 196 -5.92 -13.68 -6.78
N VAL A 197 -6.14 -12.37 -6.67
CA VAL A 197 -5.22 -11.34 -7.18
C VAL A 197 -4.50 -10.71 -5.99
N ARG A 198 -3.18 -10.49 -6.11
CA ARG A 198 -2.39 -9.77 -5.10
C ARG A 198 -2.98 -8.36 -4.90
N PHE A 199 -3.01 -7.87 -3.67
CA PHE A 199 -3.42 -6.48 -3.43
C PHE A 199 -2.39 -5.52 -4.02
N ALA A 200 -2.87 -4.37 -4.50
CA ALA A 200 -2.01 -3.32 -5.04
C ALA A 200 -1.31 -2.57 -3.88
N LEU A 201 -0.15 -1.98 -4.21
CA LEU A 201 0.66 -1.19 -3.29
C LEU A 201 0.38 0.28 -3.62
N ALA A 202 -0.63 0.87 -2.99
CA ALA A 202 -1.27 2.12 -3.41
C ALA A 202 -1.77 2.10 -4.89
N PRO A 203 -2.65 3.02 -5.32
CA PRO A 203 -2.85 3.20 -6.76
C PRO A 203 -1.52 3.63 -7.38
N GLU A 204 -1.25 3.15 -8.59
CA GLU A 204 -0.07 3.50 -9.39
C GLU A 204 0.18 5.01 -9.29
N LEU A 205 1.31 5.39 -8.69
CA LEU A 205 1.61 6.77 -8.40
C LEU A 205 1.93 7.49 -9.70
N VAL A 206 0.98 8.29 -10.16
CA VAL A 206 1.19 9.18 -11.29
C VAL A 206 1.82 10.45 -10.75
N ILE A 207 3.11 10.66 -11.06
CA ILE A 207 3.74 11.96 -10.93
C ILE A 207 2.99 12.90 -11.87
N GLN A 208 2.30 13.89 -11.31
CA GLN A 208 1.56 14.86 -12.10
C GLN A 208 2.50 15.95 -12.60
N PRO A 209 2.29 16.51 -13.81
CA PRO A 209 2.95 17.75 -14.22
C PRO A 209 2.75 18.82 -13.13
N GLY A 210 3.84 19.28 -12.51
CA GLY A 210 3.76 20.13 -11.33
C GLY A 210 4.38 19.55 -10.06
N ASP A 211 4.62 18.25 -9.96
CA ASP A 211 5.25 17.58 -8.81
C ASP A 211 6.76 17.49 -9.03
N ALA A 212 7.48 18.54 -8.67
CA ALA A 212 8.92 18.68 -8.93
C ALA A 212 9.75 17.86 -7.95
N ASN A 213 9.29 17.68 -6.70
CA ASN A 213 10.02 16.92 -5.69
C ASN A 213 9.66 15.42 -5.65
N SER A 214 8.72 14.99 -6.50
CA SER A 214 8.21 13.61 -6.57
C SER A 214 7.62 13.15 -5.24
N ASP A 215 6.99 14.06 -4.48
CA ASP A 215 6.28 13.75 -3.24
C ASP A 215 4.81 13.36 -3.46
N TYR A 216 4.39 13.27 -4.73
CA TYR A 216 3.05 12.90 -5.20
C TYR A 216 1.97 13.91 -4.81
N LYS A 217 2.40 15.14 -4.54
CA LYS A 217 1.56 16.30 -4.33
C LYS A 217 2.04 17.40 -5.27
N VAL A 218 1.12 18.28 -5.63
CA VAL A 218 1.45 19.50 -6.36
C VAL A 218 1.07 20.67 -5.48
N ASN A 219 2.06 21.25 -4.80
CA ASN A 219 1.84 22.22 -3.75
C ASN A 219 2.87 23.37 -3.80
N VAL A 220 3.00 24.12 -2.70
CA VAL A 220 3.88 25.28 -2.61
C VAL A 220 5.37 24.91 -2.68
N PHE A 221 5.75 23.69 -2.30
CA PHE A 221 7.13 23.21 -2.37
C PHE A 221 7.58 23.01 -3.81
N ASP A 222 6.72 22.50 -4.68
CA ASP A 222 7.00 22.40 -6.12
C ASP A 222 7.08 23.76 -6.78
N LEU A 223 6.18 24.66 -6.41
CA LEU A 223 6.21 26.05 -6.89
C LEU A 223 7.51 26.74 -6.47
N ALA A 224 8.08 26.40 -5.31
CA ALA A 224 9.37 26.93 -4.88
C ALA A 224 10.52 26.38 -5.74
N ILE A 225 10.49 25.10 -6.13
CA ILE A 225 11.48 24.49 -7.03
C ILE A 225 11.44 25.15 -8.40
N LEU A 226 10.26 25.18 -9.04
CA LEU A 226 10.06 25.87 -10.32
C LEU A 226 10.46 27.35 -10.22
N GLY A 227 10.06 28.03 -9.14
CA GLY A 227 10.38 29.44 -8.91
C GLY A 227 11.88 29.74 -8.79
N ASN A 228 12.66 28.80 -8.27
CA ASN A 228 14.12 28.91 -8.20
C ASN A 228 14.80 28.73 -9.56
N ASN A 229 14.14 28.02 -10.49
CA ASN A 229 14.64 27.71 -11.82
C ASN A 229 14.00 28.56 -12.95
N TYR A 230 13.01 29.40 -12.64
CA TYR A 230 12.25 30.17 -13.62
C TYR A 230 13.10 31.06 -14.54
N ASN A 231 12.77 31.08 -15.84
CA ASN A 231 13.51 31.73 -16.93
C ASN A 231 14.97 31.23 -17.09
N GLN A 232 15.27 30.02 -16.64
CA GLN A 232 16.53 29.35 -16.93
C GLN A 232 16.30 28.29 -18.00
N GLY A 233 17.19 28.21 -18.99
CA GLY A 233 17.10 27.19 -20.04
C GLY A 233 18.40 26.41 -20.20
N GLY A 234 18.27 25.24 -20.83
CA GLY A 234 19.34 24.31 -21.11
C GLY A 234 19.62 23.36 -19.95
N GLY A 235 19.38 22.07 -20.18
CA GLY A 235 19.75 20.99 -19.26
C GLY A 235 18.90 20.92 -17.99
N LYS A 236 17.71 21.53 -18.01
CA LYS A 236 16.70 21.36 -16.98
C LYS A 236 16.03 20.00 -17.15
N ASP A 237 15.57 19.47 -16.02
CA ASP A 237 14.81 18.24 -15.96
C ASP A 237 13.57 18.45 -15.09
N TRP A 238 12.79 17.38 -14.96
CA TRP A 238 11.57 17.38 -14.17
C TRP A 238 11.78 17.88 -12.73
N GLY A 239 12.91 17.52 -12.11
CA GLY A 239 13.25 17.91 -10.74
C GLY A 239 13.65 19.37 -10.60
N ASP A 240 13.99 20.03 -11.72
CA ASP A 240 14.19 21.47 -11.78
C ASP A 240 12.89 22.25 -12.07
N GLY A 241 11.81 21.57 -12.45
CA GLY A 241 10.52 22.16 -12.81
C GLY A 241 10.25 22.29 -14.31
N ASP A 242 10.97 21.54 -15.16
CA ASP A 242 10.66 21.36 -16.59
C ASP A 242 9.63 20.23 -16.74
N PHE A 243 8.36 20.60 -16.90
CA PHE A 243 7.23 19.67 -16.94
C PHE A 243 6.74 19.38 -18.35
N ASP A 244 7.11 20.18 -19.36
CA ASP A 244 6.78 19.92 -20.76
C ASP A 244 7.92 19.24 -21.57
N GLY A 245 9.12 19.16 -20.97
CA GLY A 245 10.27 18.41 -21.45
C GLY A 245 11.08 19.15 -22.51
N ASP A 246 10.99 20.47 -22.58
CA ASP A 246 11.68 21.28 -23.58
C ASP A 246 13.09 21.74 -23.17
N LEU A 247 13.54 21.32 -21.97
CA LEU A 247 14.84 21.60 -21.36
C LEU A 247 14.98 23.04 -20.83
N ASP A 248 13.89 23.78 -20.69
CA ASP A 248 13.85 25.04 -19.95
C ASP A 248 12.75 25.08 -18.87
N VAL A 249 12.73 26.15 -18.07
CA VAL A 249 11.69 26.36 -17.05
C VAL A 249 11.06 27.73 -17.27
N ASP A 250 9.84 27.77 -17.77
CA ASP A 250 9.17 28.98 -18.18
C ASP A 250 7.68 29.07 -17.76
N VAL A 251 6.89 29.87 -18.51
CA VAL A 251 5.47 30.06 -18.23
C VAL A 251 4.61 28.82 -18.55
N TYR A 252 5.06 27.95 -19.44
CA TYR A 252 4.37 26.71 -19.81
C TYR A 252 4.46 25.69 -18.67
N ASP A 253 5.62 25.56 -18.02
CA ASP A 253 5.76 24.73 -16.81
C ASP A 253 4.93 25.26 -15.65
N LEU A 254 4.92 26.58 -15.46
CA LEU A 254 4.09 27.19 -14.43
C LEU A 254 2.60 26.93 -14.70
N ALA A 255 2.18 26.91 -15.97
CA ALA A 255 0.81 26.57 -16.34
C ALA A 255 0.50 25.09 -16.05
N LEU A 256 1.45 24.17 -16.31
CA LEU A 256 1.32 22.75 -15.99
C LEU A 256 1.19 22.52 -14.48
N LEU A 257 2.04 23.16 -13.67
CA LEU A 257 1.94 23.13 -12.22
C LEU A 257 0.61 23.72 -11.73
N ALA A 258 0.20 24.87 -12.26
CA ALA A 258 -1.04 25.52 -11.86
C ALA A 258 -2.29 24.67 -12.18
N ASN A 259 -2.27 23.93 -13.29
CA ASN A 259 -3.37 23.05 -13.69
C ASN A 259 -3.55 21.86 -12.73
N HIS A 260 -2.50 21.46 -12.04
CA HIS A 260 -2.52 20.34 -11.08
C HIS A 260 -2.39 20.82 -9.63
N TYR A 261 -2.36 22.13 -9.38
CA TYR A 261 -2.14 22.66 -8.04
C TYR A 261 -3.22 22.22 -7.04
N GLY A 262 -2.79 21.68 -5.91
CA GLY A 262 -3.66 21.05 -4.91
C GLY A 262 -3.92 19.56 -5.17
N TYR A 263 -3.32 18.97 -6.21
CA TYR A 263 -3.25 17.52 -6.33
C TYR A 263 -2.52 16.94 -5.11
N ASP A 264 -3.12 15.95 -4.48
CA ASP A 264 -2.53 15.17 -3.40
C ASP A 264 -3.05 13.75 -3.57
N ASN A 265 -2.17 12.82 -3.95
CA ASN A 265 -2.54 11.42 -4.14
C ASN A 265 -2.94 10.71 -2.83
N GLY A 266 -2.82 11.39 -1.68
CA GLY A 266 -3.32 10.96 -0.37
C GLY A 266 -4.63 11.64 0.07
N ALA A 267 -5.19 12.57 -0.72
CA ALA A 267 -6.48 13.20 -0.44
C ALA A 267 -7.57 12.55 -1.30
N GLY A 268 -8.48 11.81 -0.67
CA GLY A 268 -9.70 11.36 -1.34
C GLY A 268 -10.50 12.56 -1.85
N GLU A 269 -10.79 12.55 -3.16
CA GLU A 269 -11.52 13.56 -3.96
C GLU A 269 -11.16 15.04 -3.70
N PRO A 270 -10.71 15.81 -4.72
CA PRO A 270 -10.47 17.24 -4.55
C PRO A 270 -11.78 17.94 -4.16
N ILE A 271 -11.90 18.29 -2.87
CA ILE A 271 -12.93 19.20 -2.39
C ILE A 271 -12.57 20.56 -3.01
N PRO A 272 -13.46 21.20 -3.78
CA PRO A 272 -13.17 22.51 -4.34
C PRO A 272 -12.94 23.51 -3.20
N GLU A 273 -11.67 23.82 -2.92
CA GLU A 273 -11.37 24.79 -1.88
C GLU A 273 -11.59 26.22 -2.40
N PRO A 274 -12.30 27.08 -1.65
CA PRO A 274 -12.49 28.49 -1.99
C PRO A 274 -11.19 29.30 -2.20
N GLY A 275 -10.02 28.74 -1.88
CA GLY A 275 -8.71 29.40 -1.93
C GLY A 275 -8.18 29.71 -3.33
N MET A 276 -8.54 28.95 -4.37
CA MET A 276 -8.03 29.17 -5.74
C MET A 276 -8.44 30.54 -6.31
N LEU A 277 -9.62 31.04 -5.94
CA LEU A 277 -10.07 32.39 -6.30
C LEU A 277 -9.22 33.48 -5.65
N CYS A 278 -8.76 33.26 -4.41
CA CYS A 278 -7.92 34.21 -3.69
C CYS A 278 -6.49 34.25 -4.26
N LEU A 279 -5.92 33.10 -4.63
CA LEU A 279 -4.59 33.02 -5.26
C LEU A 279 -4.58 33.64 -6.67
N MET A 280 -5.61 33.37 -7.48
CA MET A 280 -5.81 34.05 -8.77
C MET A 280 -5.97 35.56 -8.61
N ALA A 281 -6.76 36.01 -7.63
CA ALA A 281 -6.92 37.44 -7.35
C ALA A 281 -5.61 38.11 -6.91
N MET A 282 -4.82 37.44 -6.07
CA MET A 282 -3.50 37.94 -5.64
C MET A 282 -2.49 37.99 -6.79
N GLY A 283 -2.45 36.95 -7.65
CA GLY A 283 -1.61 36.93 -8.85
C GLY A 283 -1.89 38.09 -9.80
N VAL A 284 -3.18 38.39 -10.06
CA VAL A 284 -3.61 39.53 -10.88
C VAL A 284 -3.24 40.88 -10.23
N VAL A 285 -3.33 41.00 -8.90
CA VAL A 285 -2.92 42.20 -8.17
C VAL A 285 -1.41 42.41 -8.25
N CYS A 286 -0.60 41.37 -8.05
CA CYS A 286 0.86 41.42 -8.16
C CYS A 286 1.31 41.79 -9.58
N LEU A 287 0.71 41.20 -10.63
CA LEU A 287 1.00 41.57 -12.03
C LEU A 287 0.65 43.03 -12.32
N ARG A 288 -0.52 43.50 -11.86
CA ARG A 288 -0.94 44.90 -12.06
C ARG A 288 -0.06 45.89 -11.31
N GLN A 289 0.43 45.55 -10.13
CA GLN A 289 1.36 46.40 -9.39
C GLN A 289 2.73 46.48 -10.06
N ARG A 290 3.20 45.39 -10.67
CA ARG A 290 4.48 45.37 -11.40
C ARG A 290 4.42 46.15 -12.71
N LEU A 291 3.35 46.01 -13.49
CA LEU A 291 3.15 46.74 -14.76
C LEU A 291 2.95 48.27 -14.57
N ARG A 292 2.50 48.68 -13.38
CA ARG A 292 2.38 50.11 -13.01
C ARG A 292 3.69 50.74 -12.58
N ARG A 293 4.69 49.95 -12.19
CA ARG A 293 6.03 50.42 -11.82
C ARG A 293 6.99 50.49 -13.00
N SER A 294 6.62 49.91 -14.15
CA SER A 294 7.40 49.90 -15.39
C SER A 294 6.94 50.95 -16.43
N ARG A 295 6.11 51.91 -16.03
CA ARG A 295 5.73 53.11 -16.79
C ARG A 295 6.12 54.34 -15.97
#